data_AF-A0A971NBH0-F1
#
_entry.id   AF-A0A971NBH0-F1
#
_cell.length_a   1.000
_cell.length_b   1.000
_cell.length_c   1.000
_cell.angle_alpha   90.00
_cell.angle_beta   90.00
_cell.angle_gamma   90.00
#
_symmetry.space_group_name_H-M   'P 1'
#
loop_
_entity.id
_entity.type
_entity.pdbx_description
1 polymer ?
#
loop_
_entity_poly.entity_id
_entity_poly.type
_entity_poly.pdbx_seq_one_letter_code
_entity_poly.pdbx_strand_id
1 'polypeptide(L)'
;VIASFLLAVSIARPHWIKRWSNGFLVRMKRMGILKPRLLLGAARWASREIDNYSTNIRLFQSTGKYWFMLSVLTAVVHLWVYLSIMPCLIMAAGFHVEYMQCMLAESLLLFLLYFVPTLGGSGAAEGGAAAVFGLFVPWNLAGVMAVAWRLISEYTGIALGTIVAIKLLGWGGAEKVMKEESERLDNVGK
;
A
#
# COMPACT_ATOMS: atom_id res chain seq x y z
N VAL A 1 6.77 -8.71 -13.34
CA VAL A 1 6.60 -8.67 -14.82
C VAL A 1 5.15 -8.93 -15.25
N ILE A 2 4.56 -10.09 -14.95
CA ILE A 2 3.16 -10.41 -15.36
C ILE A 2 2.14 -9.46 -14.74
N ALA A 3 2.24 -9.18 -13.42
CA ALA A 3 1.36 -8.23 -12.75
C ALA A 3 1.52 -6.79 -13.29
N SER A 4 2.76 -6.38 -13.56
CA SER A 4 3.10 -5.07 -14.14
C SER A 4 2.54 -4.90 -15.56
N PHE A 5 2.60 -5.96 -16.37
CA PHE A 5 2.02 -6.03 -17.70
C PHE A 5 0.49 -6.04 -17.66
N LEU A 6 -0.11 -6.78 -16.72
CA LEU A 6 -1.56 -6.78 -16.50
C LEU A 6 -2.08 -5.41 -16.06
N LEU A 7 -1.34 -4.68 -15.24
CA LEU A 7 -1.67 -3.30 -14.87
C LEU A 7 -1.55 -2.35 -16.06
N ALA A 8 -0.51 -2.48 -16.89
CA ALA A 8 -0.38 -1.68 -18.11
C ALA A 8 -1.51 -1.96 -19.13
N VAL A 9 -1.87 -3.23 -19.31
CA VAL A 9 -2.98 -3.64 -20.19
C VAL A 9 -4.34 -3.20 -19.62
N SER A 10 -4.50 -3.28 -18.29
CA SER A 10 -5.66 -2.78 -17.55
C SER A 10 -5.89 -1.29 -17.82
N ILE A 11 -4.82 -0.50 -17.77
CA ILE A 11 -4.86 0.95 -18.02
C ILE A 11 -5.10 1.26 -19.51
N ALA A 12 -4.49 0.52 -20.43
CA ALA A 12 -4.56 0.80 -21.87
C ALA A 12 -5.89 0.39 -22.53
N ARG A 13 -6.59 -0.63 -22.01
CA ARG A 13 -7.77 -1.22 -22.66
C ARG A 13 -8.89 -1.59 -21.65
N PRO A 14 -9.60 -0.60 -21.07
CA PRO A 14 -10.68 -0.83 -20.08
C PRO A 14 -11.83 -1.71 -20.61
N HIS A 15 -12.03 -1.72 -21.93
CA HIS A 15 -12.94 -2.61 -22.63
C HIS A 15 -12.71 -4.11 -22.31
N TRP A 16 -11.46 -4.56 -22.25
CA TRP A 16 -11.14 -5.96 -22.00
C TRP A 16 -11.51 -6.38 -20.58
N ILE A 17 -11.32 -5.48 -19.61
CA ILE A 17 -11.69 -5.72 -18.21
C ILE A 17 -13.20 -5.87 -18.07
N LYS A 18 -13.99 -5.07 -18.79
CA LYS A 18 -15.45 -5.22 -18.82
C LYS A 18 -15.87 -6.58 -19.38
N ARG A 19 -15.21 -7.07 -20.44
CA ARG A 19 -15.47 -8.41 -21.00
C ARG A 19 -15.11 -9.52 -20.01
N TRP A 20 -13.97 -9.42 -19.34
CA TRP A 20 -13.54 -10.39 -18.34
C TRP A 20 -14.45 -10.38 -17.11
N SER A 21 -14.81 -9.21 -16.59
CA SER A 21 -15.74 -9.07 -15.46
C SER A 21 -17.12 -9.66 -15.80
N ASN A 22 -17.68 -9.31 -16.97
CA ASN A 22 -18.96 -9.88 -17.41
C ASN A 22 -18.86 -11.40 -17.67
N GLY A 23 -17.75 -11.89 -18.25
CA GLY A 23 -17.51 -13.31 -18.46
C GLY A 23 -17.36 -14.09 -17.15
N PHE A 24 -16.68 -13.52 -16.16
CA PHE A 24 -16.51 -14.07 -14.82
C PHE A 24 -17.85 -14.13 -14.07
N LEU A 25 -18.65 -13.07 -14.14
CA LEU A 25 -20.00 -13.02 -13.56
C LEU A 25 -20.94 -14.06 -14.19
N VAL A 26 -20.86 -14.27 -15.51
CA VAL A 26 -21.62 -15.32 -16.22
C VAL A 26 -21.12 -16.73 -15.85
N ARG A 27 -19.81 -16.91 -15.65
CA ARG A 27 -19.24 -18.18 -15.19
C ARG A 27 -19.65 -18.50 -13.76
N MET A 28 -19.65 -17.52 -12.86
CA MET A 28 -20.17 -17.66 -11.49
C MET A 28 -21.68 -17.95 -11.46
N LYS A 29 -22.46 -17.39 -12.40
CA LYS A 29 -23.87 -17.76 -12.59
C LYS A 29 -24.00 -19.23 -12.99
N ARG A 30 -23.15 -19.71 -13.91
CA ARG A 30 -23.14 -21.13 -14.36
C ARG A 30 -22.79 -22.09 -13.22
N MET A 31 -22.05 -21.63 -12.20
CA MET A 31 -21.73 -22.39 -10.99
C MET A 31 -22.83 -22.33 -9.90
N GLY A 32 -23.94 -21.62 -10.13
CA GLY A 32 -25.11 -21.62 -9.23
C GLY A 32 -24.99 -20.74 -7.97
N ILE A 33 -23.92 -19.97 -7.82
CA ILE A 33 -23.59 -19.24 -6.58
C ILE A 33 -24.35 -17.89 -6.45
N LEU A 34 -24.78 -17.26 -7.56
CA LEU A 34 -25.45 -15.94 -7.52
C LEU A 34 -26.88 -15.94 -8.03
N LYS A 35 -27.77 -15.27 -7.27
CA LYS A 35 -29.15 -14.97 -7.68
C LYS A 35 -29.16 -13.99 -8.88
N PRO A 36 -30.05 -14.19 -9.89
CA PRO A 36 -30.08 -13.37 -11.12
C PRO A 36 -30.27 -11.87 -10.90
N ARG A 37 -31.00 -11.48 -9.84
CA ARG A 37 -31.29 -10.07 -9.52
C ARG A 37 -30.07 -9.30 -9.05
N LEU A 38 -29.16 -9.95 -8.30
CA LEU A 38 -27.93 -9.33 -7.79
C LEU A 38 -26.84 -9.25 -8.86
N LEU A 39 -26.84 -10.19 -9.82
CA LEU A 39 -25.89 -10.21 -10.94
C LEU A 39 -25.94 -8.95 -11.81
N LEU A 40 -27.13 -8.47 -12.14
CA LEU A 40 -27.29 -7.24 -12.93
C LEU A 40 -26.91 -5.98 -12.13
N GLY A 41 -27.05 -6.02 -10.79
CA GLY A 41 -26.58 -4.96 -9.91
C GLY A 41 -25.05 -4.92 -9.83
N ALA A 42 -24.43 -6.05 -9.52
CA ALA A 42 -22.98 -6.20 -9.43
C ALA A 42 -22.27 -5.94 -10.76
N ALA A 43 -22.83 -6.40 -11.89
CA ALA A 43 -22.27 -6.14 -13.21
C ALA A 43 -22.32 -4.65 -13.58
N ARG A 44 -23.42 -3.95 -13.24
CA ARG A 44 -23.54 -2.51 -13.44
C ARG A 44 -22.63 -1.73 -12.51
N TRP A 45 -22.51 -2.13 -11.24
CA TRP A 45 -21.59 -1.53 -10.28
C TRP A 45 -20.14 -1.69 -10.73
N ALA A 46 -19.71 -2.91 -11.07
CA ALA A 46 -18.36 -3.18 -11.55
C ALA A 46 -18.07 -2.42 -12.86
N SER A 47 -19.01 -2.41 -13.81
CA SER A 47 -18.84 -1.64 -15.06
C SER A 47 -18.72 -0.14 -14.81
N ARG A 48 -19.50 0.40 -13.88
CA ARG A 48 -19.47 1.82 -13.49
C ARG A 48 -18.18 2.18 -12.76
N GLU A 49 -17.70 1.31 -11.88
CA GLU A 49 -16.42 1.50 -11.18
C GLU A 49 -15.25 1.48 -12.16
N ILE A 50 -15.28 0.53 -13.12
CA ILE A 50 -14.27 0.46 -14.20
C ILE A 50 -14.32 1.72 -15.08
N ASP A 51 -15.51 2.24 -15.41
CA ASP A 51 -15.66 3.48 -16.19
C ASP A 51 -15.13 4.69 -15.44
N ASN A 52 -15.46 4.82 -14.15
CA ASN A 52 -14.91 5.86 -13.28
C ASN A 52 -13.39 5.78 -13.20
N TYR A 53 -12.83 4.59 -12.94
CA TYR A 53 -11.38 4.37 -12.86
C TYR A 53 -10.68 4.75 -14.17
N SER A 54 -11.21 4.28 -15.31
CA SER A 54 -10.62 4.57 -16.62
C SER A 54 -10.69 6.06 -17.00
N THR A 55 -11.78 6.74 -16.61
CA THR A 55 -11.96 8.18 -16.82
C THR A 55 -10.98 8.96 -15.95
N ASN A 56 -10.88 8.62 -14.65
CA ASN A 56 -9.94 9.26 -13.72
C ASN A 56 -8.49 9.07 -14.14
N ILE A 57 -8.10 7.87 -14.56
CA ILE A 57 -6.74 7.61 -15.07
C ILE A 57 -6.46 8.40 -16.34
N ARG A 58 -7.40 8.44 -17.28
CA ARG A 58 -7.23 9.25 -18.49
C ARG A 58 -7.08 10.72 -18.15
N LEU A 59 -7.88 11.23 -17.22
CA LEU A 59 -7.78 12.60 -16.72
C LEU A 59 -6.41 12.85 -16.07
N PHE A 60 -5.94 11.93 -15.24
CA PHE A 60 -4.65 12.01 -14.56
C PHE A 60 -3.48 11.98 -15.55
N GLN A 61 -3.60 11.21 -16.64
CA GLN A 61 -2.61 11.18 -17.72
C GLN A 61 -2.69 12.38 -18.67
N SER A 62 -3.88 12.97 -18.88
CA SER A 62 -4.07 14.10 -19.79
C SER A 62 -3.74 15.45 -19.17
N THR A 63 -3.95 15.62 -17.87
CA THR A 63 -3.82 16.93 -17.19
C THR A 63 -2.37 17.31 -16.83
N GLY A 64 -1.38 16.51 -17.24
CA GLY A 64 0.02 16.91 -17.16
C GLY A 64 0.95 15.72 -17.10
N LYS A 65 1.40 15.23 -18.28
CA LYS A 65 2.36 14.12 -18.39
C LYS A 65 3.62 14.33 -17.54
N TYR A 66 4.05 15.58 -17.38
CA TYR A 66 5.18 15.95 -16.52
C TYR A 66 4.92 15.61 -15.04
N TRP A 67 3.78 16.03 -14.50
CA TRP A 67 3.39 15.75 -13.11
C TRP A 67 3.24 14.24 -12.86
N PHE A 68 2.64 13.52 -13.81
CA PHE A 68 2.56 12.07 -13.74
C PHE A 68 3.94 11.40 -13.67
N MET A 69 4.84 11.80 -14.57
CA MET A 69 6.19 11.23 -14.62
C MET A 69 6.99 11.57 -13.35
N LEU A 70 6.82 12.78 -12.83
CA LEU A 70 7.39 13.19 -11.55
C LEU A 70 6.87 12.33 -10.40
N SER A 71 5.56 12.07 -10.31
CA SER A 71 4.99 11.21 -9.26
C SER A 71 5.55 9.78 -9.32
N VAL A 72 5.69 9.21 -10.52
CA VAL A 72 6.29 7.87 -10.69
C VAL A 72 7.76 7.87 -10.26
N LEU A 73 8.52 8.89 -10.66
CA LEU A 73 9.93 9.02 -10.27
C LEU A 73 10.07 9.16 -8.76
N THR A 74 9.26 10.02 -8.12
CA THR A 74 9.24 10.18 -6.67
C THR A 74 8.89 8.87 -5.96
N ALA A 75 7.94 8.09 -6.48
CA ALA A 75 7.59 6.78 -5.90
C ALA A 75 8.75 5.78 -5.98
N VAL A 76 9.45 5.72 -7.13
CA VAL A 76 10.63 4.85 -7.30
C VAL A 76 11.76 5.27 -6.36
N VAL A 77 12.05 6.57 -6.28
CA VAL A 77 13.07 7.11 -5.37
C VAL A 77 12.71 6.83 -3.92
N HIS A 78 11.45 7.02 -3.54
CA HIS A 78 10.97 6.72 -2.19
C HIS A 78 11.18 5.25 -1.83
N LEU A 79 10.80 4.33 -2.72
CA LEU A 79 11.01 2.89 -2.50
C LEU A 79 12.50 2.55 -2.38
N TRP A 80 13.34 3.16 -3.22
CA TRP A 80 14.78 2.97 -3.15
C TRP A 80 15.34 3.42 -1.81
N VAL A 81 15.02 4.65 -1.38
CA VAL A 81 15.46 5.20 -0.10
C VAL A 81 14.96 4.34 1.07
N TYR A 82 13.72 3.85 1.00
CA TYR A 82 13.17 2.98 2.02
C TYR A 82 13.96 1.67 2.15
N LEU A 83 14.25 1.00 1.03
CA LEU A 83 15.09 -0.20 0.99
C LEU A 83 16.58 0.07 1.29
N SER A 84 17.02 1.32 1.30
CA SER A 84 18.38 1.70 1.69
C SER A 84 18.55 1.81 3.21
N ILE A 85 17.47 1.80 4.00
CA ILE A 85 17.56 2.07 5.45
C ILE A 85 18.37 0.97 6.14
N MET A 86 18.08 -0.31 5.86
CA MET A 86 18.82 -1.43 6.47
C MET A 86 20.32 -1.43 6.14
N PRO A 87 20.77 -1.36 4.87
CA PRO A 87 22.20 -1.35 4.56
C PRO A 87 22.91 -0.14 5.16
N CYS A 88 22.27 1.04 5.14
CA CYS A 88 22.84 2.24 5.75
C CYS A 88 23.01 2.10 7.27
N LEU A 89 22.06 1.48 7.98
CA LEU A 89 22.17 1.20 9.41
C LEU A 89 23.33 0.26 9.73
N ILE A 90 23.48 -0.81 8.95
CA ILE A 90 24.56 -1.79 9.16
C ILE A 90 25.93 -1.17 8.89
N MET A 91 26.05 -0.38 7.82
CA MET A 91 27.27 0.36 7.51
C MET A 91 27.59 1.43 8.57
N ALA A 92 26.58 2.14 9.07
CA ALA A 92 26.74 3.12 10.15
C ALA A 92 27.18 2.48 11.47
N ALA A 93 26.81 1.21 11.70
CA ALA A 93 27.27 0.41 12.82
C ALA A 93 28.71 -0.11 12.68
N GLY A 94 29.37 0.15 11.55
CA GLY A 94 30.76 -0.24 11.30
C GLY A 94 30.94 -1.63 10.67
N PHE A 95 29.86 -2.29 10.23
CA PHE A 95 29.95 -3.59 9.58
C PHE A 95 30.03 -3.44 8.06
N HIS A 96 30.90 -4.23 7.44
CA HIS A 96 31.01 -4.31 5.98
C HIS A 96 29.98 -5.30 5.44
N VAL A 97 29.07 -4.81 4.60
CA VAL A 97 28.05 -5.64 3.93
C VAL A 97 27.93 -5.27 2.46
N GLU A 98 27.62 -6.28 1.65
CA GLU A 98 27.24 -6.07 0.26
C GLU A 98 25.88 -5.37 0.21
N TYR A 99 25.90 -4.09 -0.20
CA TYR A 99 24.73 -3.21 -0.22
C TYR A 99 23.52 -3.85 -0.92
N MET A 100 23.75 -4.49 -2.06
CA MET A 100 22.69 -5.12 -2.85
C MET A 100 22.11 -6.37 -2.16
N GLN A 101 22.92 -7.17 -1.47
CA GLN A 101 22.45 -8.34 -0.75
C GLN A 101 21.55 -7.93 0.43
N CYS A 102 21.94 -6.87 1.13
CA CYS A 102 21.18 -6.31 2.22
C CYS A 102 19.82 -5.76 1.73
N MET A 103 19.81 -4.95 0.65
CA MET A 103 18.55 -4.47 0.06
C MET A 103 17.62 -5.62 -0.36
N LEU A 104 18.17 -6.68 -0.94
CA LEU A 104 17.38 -7.85 -1.35
C LEU A 104 16.78 -8.58 -0.14
N ALA A 105 17.55 -8.76 0.93
CA ALA A 105 17.06 -9.37 2.16
C ALA A 105 15.94 -8.53 2.80
N GLU A 106 16.07 -7.20 2.82
CA GLU A 106 15.02 -6.28 3.27
C GLU A 106 13.77 -6.38 2.38
N SER A 107 13.94 -6.45 1.06
CA SER A 107 12.80 -6.60 0.13
C SER A 107 12.03 -7.90 0.36
N LEU A 108 12.72 -8.99 0.68
CA LEU A 108 12.11 -10.28 1.02
C LEU A 108 11.37 -10.20 2.36
N LEU A 109 11.93 -9.53 3.35
CA LEU A 109 11.26 -9.28 4.62
C LEU A 109 9.95 -8.51 4.41
N LEU A 110 9.98 -7.41 3.67
CA LEU A 110 8.79 -6.61 3.35
C LEU A 110 7.75 -7.44 2.61
N PHE A 111 8.18 -8.25 1.64
CA PHE A 111 7.30 -9.15 0.92
C PHE A 111 6.63 -10.18 1.84
N LEU A 112 7.38 -10.79 2.76
CA LEU A 112 6.85 -11.74 3.73
C LEU A 112 5.87 -11.07 4.72
N LEU A 113 6.14 -9.83 5.12
CA LEU A 113 5.26 -9.07 6.00
C LEU A 113 3.88 -8.81 5.38
N TYR A 114 3.76 -8.75 4.06
CA TYR A 114 2.45 -8.65 3.39
C TYR A 114 1.56 -9.89 3.56
N PHE A 115 2.14 -11.06 3.84
CA PHE A 115 1.37 -12.29 4.07
C PHE A 115 0.97 -12.47 5.54
N VAL A 116 1.46 -11.62 6.45
CA VAL A 116 1.09 -11.69 7.86
C VAL A 116 -0.28 -11.03 8.04
N PRO A 117 -1.32 -11.79 8.45
CA PRO A 117 -2.72 -11.32 8.47
C PRO A 117 -2.98 -10.17 9.46
N THR A 118 -2.03 -9.90 10.36
CA THR A 118 -2.09 -8.80 11.31
C THR A 118 -1.00 -7.77 10.97
N LEU A 119 -1.38 -6.75 10.19
CA LEU A 119 -0.72 -5.44 10.21
C LEU A 119 -0.91 -4.85 11.63
N GLY A 120 -0.05 -5.26 12.56
CA GLY A 120 -0.17 -5.00 14.01
C GLY A 120 0.62 -5.98 14.88
N GLY A 121 1.08 -7.11 14.35
CA GLY A 121 2.01 -8.00 15.04
C GLY A 121 3.43 -7.43 15.01
N SER A 122 3.72 -6.40 15.82
CA SER A 122 5.08 -5.83 15.92
C SER A 122 6.12 -6.94 16.13
N GLY A 123 5.79 -8.00 16.87
CA GLY A 123 6.67 -9.14 17.08
C GLY A 123 7.06 -9.94 15.83
N ALA A 124 6.19 -10.05 14.82
CA ALA A 124 6.54 -10.72 13.56
C ALA A 124 7.48 -9.85 12.72
N ALA A 125 7.29 -8.53 12.76
CA ALA A 125 8.14 -7.59 12.05
C ALA A 125 9.47 -7.33 12.76
N GLU A 126 9.48 -7.19 14.07
CA GLU A 126 10.69 -7.07 14.90
C GLU A 126 11.47 -8.38 14.92
N GLY A 127 10.80 -9.52 15.06
CA GLY A 127 11.42 -10.84 14.99
C GLY A 127 11.96 -11.15 13.60
N GLY A 128 11.18 -10.83 12.55
CA GLY A 128 11.62 -10.97 11.16
C GLY A 128 12.80 -10.06 10.83
N ALA A 129 12.76 -8.81 11.25
CA ALA A 129 13.88 -7.88 11.09
C ALA A 129 15.11 -8.35 11.87
N ALA A 130 14.98 -8.73 13.14
CA ALA A 130 16.10 -9.25 13.94
C ALA A 130 16.73 -10.50 13.32
N ALA A 131 15.91 -11.40 12.75
CA ALA A 131 16.40 -12.57 12.03
C ALA A 131 17.20 -12.17 10.78
N VAL A 132 16.72 -11.18 10.01
CA VAL A 132 17.41 -10.70 8.80
C VAL A 132 18.69 -9.94 9.15
N PHE A 133 18.66 -9.05 10.15
CA PHE A 133 19.85 -8.36 10.65
C PHE A 133 20.89 -9.34 11.21
N GLY A 134 20.45 -10.44 11.83
CA GLY A 134 21.31 -11.52 12.34
C GLY A 134 22.10 -12.25 11.25
N LEU A 135 21.73 -12.12 9.97
CA LEU A 135 22.51 -12.65 8.84
C LEU A 135 23.75 -11.80 8.54
N PHE A 136 23.76 -10.54 8.98
CA PHE A 136 24.77 -9.55 8.61
C PHE A 136 25.56 -9.02 9.80
N VAL A 137 24.97 -9.05 10.99
CA VAL A 137 25.49 -8.45 12.23
C VAL A 137 25.37 -9.49 13.35
N PRO A 138 26.30 -9.55 14.31
CA PRO A 138 26.18 -10.46 15.44
C PRO A 138 24.88 -10.27 16.23
N TRP A 139 24.34 -11.37 16.75
CA TRP A 139 22.98 -11.48 17.29
C TRP A 139 22.66 -10.50 18.43
N ASN A 140 23.68 -10.13 19.22
CA ASN A 140 23.57 -9.15 20.30
C ASN A 140 23.20 -7.75 19.81
N LEU A 141 23.56 -7.39 18.57
CA LEU A 141 23.26 -6.10 17.96
C LEU A 141 22.06 -6.17 17.00
N ALA A 142 21.74 -7.36 16.46
CA ALA A 142 20.66 -7.54 15.49
C ALA A 142 19.29 -7.05 15.99
N GLY A 143 18.96 -7.31 17.27
CA GLY A 143 17.71 -6.83 17.88
C GLY A 143 17.66 -5.30 18.00
N VAL A 144 18.76 -4.67 18.41
CA VAL A 144 18.85 -3.21 18.52
C VAL A 144 18.71 -2.56 17.13
N MET A 145 19.37 -3.14 16.13
CA MET A 145 19.27 -2.68 14.74
C MET A 145 17.86 -2.83 14.16
N ALA A 146 17.17 -3.93 14.49
CA ALA A 146 15.78 -4.14 14.08
C ALA A 146 14.83 -3.06 14.64
N VAL A 147 15.02 -2.67 15.90
CA VAL A 147 14.24 -1.58 16.51
C VAL A 147 14.61 -0.23 15.89
N ALA A 148 15.90 0.05 15.70
CA ALA A 148 16.37 1.28 15.07
C ALA A 148 15.86 1.44 13.63
N TRP A 149 15.85 0.35 12.86
CA TRP A 149 15.24 0.29 11.54
C TRP A 149 13.79 0.73 11.60
N ARG A 150 12.98 0.10 12.48
CA ARG A 150 11.55 0.40 12.63
C ARG A 150 11.24 1.83 13.08
N LEU A 151 12.11 2.41 13.93
CA LEU A 151 12.09 3.84 14.30
C LEU A 151 12.25 4.76 13.10
N ILE A 152 13.19 4.45 12.22
CA ILE A 152 13.46 5.28 11.05
C ILE A 152 12.39 5.07 9.97
N SER A 153 12.04 3.82 9.65
CA SER A 153 11.15 3.50 8.53
C SER A 153 9.67 3.77 8.82
N GLU A 154 9.12 3.29 9.93
CA GLU A 154 7.68 3.40 10.20
C GLU A 154 7.34 4.58 11.11
N TYR A 155 8.06 4.72 12.23
CA TYR A 155 7.68 5.70 13.23
C TYR A 155 7.90 7.15 12.75
N THR A 156 8.91 7.40 11.91
CA THR A 156 9.08 8.71 11.23
C THR A 156 7.87 9.06 10.35
N GLY A 157 7.37 8.09 9.58
CA GLY A 157 6.21 8.28 8.73
C GLY A 157 4.94 8.58 9.54
N ILE A 158 4.74 7.85 10.64
CA ILE A 158 3.63 8.07 11.57
C ILE A 158 3.72 9.47 12.20
N ALA A 159 4.91 9.88 12.64
CA ALA A 159 5.13 11.19 13.24
C ALA A 159 4.81 12.32 12.26
N LEU A 160 5.35 12.25 11.04
CA LEU A 160 5.09 13.24 9.98
C LEU A 160 3.61 13.27 9.59
N GLY A 161 2.99 12.10 9.42
CA GLY A 161 1.55 11.98 9.13
C GLY A 161 0.69 12.59 10.23
N THR A 162 1.07 12.38 11.49
CA THR A 162 0.39 12.96 12.66
C THR A 162 0.51 14.48 12.67
N ILE A 163 1.71 15.03 12.41
CA ILE A 163 1.92 16.49 12.34
C ILE A 163 1.04 17.11 11.24
N VAL A 164 0.99 16.49 10.06
CA VAL A 164 0.16 16.96 8.94
C VAL A 164 -1.33 16.86 9.29
N ALA A 165 -1.77 15.75 9.89
CA ALA A 165 -3.16 15.58 10.31
C ALA A 165 -3.59 16.64 11.33
N ILE A 166 -2.75 16.92 12.33
CA ILE A 166 -2.99 17.97 13.33
C ILE A 166 -3.05 19.35 12.66
N LYS A 167 -2.17 19.63 11.69
CA LYS A 167 -2.18 20.91 10.97
C LYS A 167 -3.42 21.10 10.10
N LEU A 168 -3.91 20.04 9.46
CA LEU A 168 -5.08 20.11 8.57
C LEU A 168 -6.40 20.14 9.33
N LEU A 169 -6.53 19.32 10.38
CA LEU A 169 -7.75 19.25 11.18
C LEU A 169 -7.79 20.32 12.27
N GLY A 170 -6.64 20.78 12.76
CA GLY A 170 -6.55 21.56 13.99
C GLY A 170 -6.90 20.70 15.21
N TRP A 171 -6.43 21.11 16.39
CA TRP A 171 -6.58 20.30 17.62
C TRP A 171 -8.03 19.97 18.01
N GLY A 172 -9.02 20.69 17.45
CA GLY A 172 -10.45 20.44 17.66
C GLY A 172 -11.26 20.14 16.39
N GLY A 173 -10.64 20.00 15.20
CA GLY A 173 -11.41 19.67 13.99
C GLY A 173 -11.87 18.22 13.94
N ALA A 174 -11.10 17.30 14.54
CA ALA A 174 -11.53 15.92 14.71
C ALA A 174 -12.82 15.83 15.56
N GLU A 175 -12.90 16.62 16.63
CA GLU A 175 -14.08 16.72 17.49
C GLU A 175 -15.31 17.25 16.73
N LYS A 176 -15.11 18.23 15.84
CA LYS A 176 -16.18 18.76 14.98
C LYS A 176 -16.64 17.73 13.96
N VAL A 177 -15.73 17.03 13.28
CA VAL A 177 -16.06 15.98 12.30
C VAL A 177 -16.81 14.83 12.97
N MET A 178 -16.34 14.36 14.13
CA MET A 178 -17.02 13.30 14.89
C MET A 178 -18.42 13.72 15.35
N LYS A 179 -18.57 14.98 15.80
CA LYS A 179 -19.87 15.52 16.20
C LYS A 179 -20.84 15.64 15.03
N GLU A 180 -20.37 16.15 13.89
CA GLU A 180 -21.16 16.32 12.67
C GLU A 180 -21.58 14.96 12.06
N GLU A 181 -20.73 13.93 12.14
CA GLU A 181 -21.06 12.57 11.72
C GLU A 181 -22.08 11.91 12.66
N SER A 182 -21.98 12.11 13.97
CA SER A 182 -22.97 11.66 14.96
C SER A 182 -24.34 12.29 14.73
N GLU A 183 -24.40 13.61 14.52
CA GLU A 183 -25.66 14.32 14.25
C GLU A 183 -26.30 13.89 12.92
N ARG A 184 -25.49 13.49 11.94
CA ARG A 184 -25.97 12.97 10.66
C ARG A 184 -26.57 11.57 10.78
N LEU A 185 -25.98 10.70 11.60
CA LEU A 185 -26.53 9.36 11.87
C LEU A 185 -27.84 9.43 12.66
N ASP A 186 -27.95 10.33 13.64
CA ASP A 186 -29.19 10.55 14.40
C ASP A 186 -30.34 11.09 13.53
N ASN A 187 -30.02 11.91 12.52
CA ASN A 187 -31.02 12.41 11.56
C ASN A 187 -31.44 11.38 10.51
N VAL A 188 -30.64 10.35 10.25
CA VAL A 188 -31.00 9.25 9.32
C VAL A 188 -31.80 8.16 10.03
N GLY A 189 -31.68 8.06 11.36
CA GLY A 189 -32.46 7.15 12.20
C GLY A 189 -33.85 7.65 12.60
N LYS A 190 -34.18 8.92 12.33
CA LYS A 190 -35.51 9.52 12.51
C LYS A 190 -36.26 9.62 11.18
#